data_AF-A0A6A2FVE0-F1
#
_entry.id   AF-A0A6A2FVE0-F1
#
_cell.length_a   1.000
_cell.length_b   1.000
_cell.length_c   1.000
_cell.angle_alpha   90.00
_cell.angle_beta   90.00
_cell.angle_gamma   90.00
#
_symmetry.space_group_name_H-M   'P 1'
#
loop_
_entity.id
_entity.type
_entity.pdbx_description
1 polymer ?
#
loop_
_entity_poly.entity_id
_entity_poly.type
_entity_poly.pdbx_seq_one_letter_code
_entity_poly.pdbx_strand_id
1 'polypeptide(L)'
;MLFDGEFYDFSASRSYYAMFYATEAVLLSKNLSFSKHSAVIAAFGKEFIKTQIFPQKMRDYLVSAFDLRQLGDYGSPSSISKDKAHTLIEQAKEFIESVEEYSKK
;
A
#
# COMPACT_ATOMS: atom_id res chain seq x y z
N MET A 1 -10.90 -15.15 -6.14
CA MET A 1 -10.09 -14.16 -5.39
C MET A 1 -10.99 -13.48 -4.33
N LEU A 2 -10.49 -12.82 -3.28
CA LEU A 2 -11.36 -12.21 -2.24
C LEU A 2 -12.37 -11.21 -2.84
N PHE A 3 -11.92 -10.43 -3.82
CA PHE A 3 -12.75 -9.49 -4.56
C PHE A 3 -13.91 -10.17 -5.31
N ASP A 4 -13.66 -11.30 -5.98
CA ASP A 4 -14.70 -12.07 -6.71
C ASP A 4 -15.75 -12.68 -5.78
N GLY A 5 -15.37 -12.95 -4.53
CA GLY A 5 -16.28 -13.38 -3.46
C GLY A 5 -17.00 -12.22 -2.77
N GLU A 6 -16.92 -11.00 -3.31
CA GLU A 6 -17.53 -9.78 -2.76
C GLU A 6 -17.01 -9.38 -1.37
N PHE A 7 -15.87 -9.92 -0.96
CA PHE A 7 -15.19 -9.59 0.29
C PHE A 7 -14.33 -8.32 0.15
N TYR A 8 -14.97 -7.19 -0.17
CA TYR A 8 -14.28 -5.93 -0.50
C TYR A 8 -13.44 -5.36 0.65
N ASP A 9 -13.94 -5.41 1.88
CA ASP A 9 -13.21 -4.98 3.07
C ASP A 9 -11.90 -5.77 3.23
N PHE A 10 -11.99 -7.10 3.13
CA PHE A 10 -10.82 -7.98 3.20
C PHE A 10 -9.87 -7.79 2.02
N SER A 11 -10.42 -7.57 0.82
CA SER A 11 -9.61 -7.28 -0.36
C SER A 11 -8.78 -6.03 -0.18
N ALA A 12 -9.37 -4.95 0.36
CA ALA A 12 -8.65 -3.71 0.64
C ALA A 12 -7.56 -3.90 1.69
N SER A 13 -7.87 -4.64 2.76
CA SER A 13 -6.89 -4.99 3.80
C SER A 13 -5.69 -5.74 3.19
N ARG A 14 -5.92 -6.71 2.31
CA ARG A 14 -4.83 -7.43 1.62
C ARG A 14 -4.04 -6.56 0.64
N SER A 15 -4.70 -5.69 -0.12
CA SER A 15 -4.01 -4.73 -0.99
C SER A 15 -3.07 -3.83 -0.18
N TYR A 16 -3.52 -3.32 0.97
CA TYR A 16 -2.66 -2.53 1.85
C TYR A 16 -1.44 -3.32 2.33
N TYR A 17 -1.62 -4.53 2.85
CA TYR A 17 -0.49 -5.32 3.35
C TYR A 17 0.52 -5.67 2.26
N ALA A 18 0.06 -5.91 1.02
CA ALA A 18 0.96 -6.13 -0.11
C ALA A 18 1.85 -4.91 -0.39
N MET A 19 1.26 -3.71 -0.42
CA MET A 19 2.02 -2.46 -0.58
C MET A 19 2.93 -2.18 0.62
N PHE A 20 2.45 -2.46 1.83
CA PHE A 20 3.20 -2.28 3.07
C PHE A 20 4.47 -3.13 3.08
N TYR A 21 4.37 -4.42 2.76
CA TYR A 21 5.54 -5.29 2.70
C TYR A 21 6.50 -4.93 1.56
N ALA A 22 6.00 -4.51 0.41
CA ALA A 22 6.85 -3.95 -0.65
C ALA A 22 7.61 -2.70 -0.16
N THR A 23 6.93 -1.84 0.61
CA THR A 23 7.53 -0.64 1.22
C THR A 23 8.60 -1.00 2.26
N GLU A 24 8.35 -1.99 3.12
CA GLU A 24 9.36 -2.49 4.06
C GLU A 24 10.57 -3.05 3.32
N ALA A 25 10.35 -3.88 2.28
CA ALA A 25 11.42 -4.45 1.48
C ALA A 25 12.31 -3.38 0.83
N VAL A 26 11.72 -2.32 0.26
CA VAL A 26 12.51 -1.25 -0.35
C VAL A 26 13.22 -0.37 0.69
N LEU A 27 12.66 -0.17 1.88
CA LEU A 27 13.35 0.52 2.97
C LEU A 27 14.55 -0.29 3.50
N LEU A 28 14.44 -1.62 3.52
CA LEU A 28 15.53 -2.50 3.91
C LEU A 28 16.74 -2.39 2.96
N SER A 29 16.56 -2.08 1.67
CA SER A 29 17.68 -1.82 0.76
C SER A 29 18.51 -0.60 1.15
N LYS A 30 17.96 0.30 1.98
CA LYS A 30 18.64 1.44 2.61
C LYS A 30 19.04 1.17 4.06
N ASN A 31 18.97 -0.08 4.54
CA ASN A 31 19.17 -0.48 5.94
C ASN A 31 18.22 0.21 6.94
N LEU A 32 17.01 0.56 6.49
CA LEU A 32 15.99 1.18 7.34
C LEU A 32 14.90 0.17 7.68
N SER A 33 14.50 0.10 8.95
CA SER A 33 13.38 -0.72 9.42
C SER A 33 12.61 0.00 10.52
N PHE A 34 11.29 -0.22 10.57
CA PHE A 34 10.39 0.47 11.49
C PHE A 34 9.29 -0.48 11.97
N SER A 35 8.91 -0.39 13.24
CA SER A 35 7.86 -1.24 13.82
C SER A 35 6.44 -0.67 13.71
N LYS A 36 6.31 0.61 13.31
CA LYS A 36 5.01 1.30 13.21
C LYS A 36 4.66 1.54 11.75
N HIS A 37 3.42 1.22 11.37
CA HIS A 37 2.89 1.48 10.02
C HIS A 37 3.08 2.94 9.57
N SER A 38 2.75 3.89 10.45
CA SER A 38 2.92 5.32 10.16
C SER A 38 4.39 5.73 9.95
N ALA A 39 5.32 5.06 10.65
CA ALA A 39 6.75 5.32 10.48
C ALA A 39 7.26 4.78 9.13
N VAL A 40 6.80 3.61 8.69
CA VAL A 40 7.09 3.06 7.35
C VAL A 40 6.62 4.02 6.26
N ILE A 41 5.38 4.51 6.33
CA ILE A 41 4.82 5.46 5.35
C ILE A 41 5.62 6.78 5.34
N ALA A 42 5.96 7.30 6.51
CA ALA A 42 6.74 8.54 6.63
C ALA A 42 8.16 8.37 6.06
N ALA A 43 8.82 7.26 6.37
CA ALA A 43 10.14 6.94 5.86
C ALA A 43 10.14 6.77 4.34
N PHE A 44 9.15 6.06 3.79
CA PHE A 44 9.00 5.94 2.34
C PHE A 44 8.87 7.31 1.65
N GLY A 45 8.03 8.18 2.20
CA GLY A 45 7.89 9.56 1.71
C GLY A 45 9.19 10.35 1.77
N LYS A 46 9.97 10.20 2.84
CA LYS A 46 11.26 10.90 3.01
C LYS A 46 12.34 10.39 2.07
N GLU A 47 12.49 9.08 1.96
CA GLU A 47 13.66 8.44 1.34
C GLU A 47 13.50 8.18 -0.15
N PHE A 48 12.27 8.06 -0.66
CA PHE A 48 12.00 7.73 -2.06
C PHE A 48 11.17 8.78 -2.81
N ILE A 49 10.26 9.46 -2.12
CA ILE A 49 9.36 10.42 -2.78
C ILE A 49 9.99 11.81 -2.82
N LYS A 50 10.48 12.32 -1.69
CA LYS A 50 11.20 13.61 -1.65
C LYS A 50 12.48 13.60 -2.48
N THR A 51 13.12 12.45 -2.62
CA THR A 51 14.32 12.23 -3.44
C THR A 51 14.00 11.97 -4.92
N GLN A 52 12.72 12.00 -5.30
CA GLN A 52 12.25 11.79 -6.68
C GLN A 52 12.63 10.43 -7.29
N ILE A 53 12.91 9.41 -6.45
CA ILE A 53 13.11 8.03 -6.90
C ILE A 53 11.77 7.44 -7.39
N PHE A 54 10.69 7.75 -6.67
CA PHE A 54 9.32 7.40 -7.03
C PHE A 54 8.44 8.64 -7.15
N PRO A 55 7.40 8.61 -8.00
CA PRO A 55 6.46 9.72 -8.12
C PRO A 55 5.58 9.86 -6.88
N GLN A 56 5.14 11.10 -6.58
CA GLN A 56 4.30 11.45 -5.42
C GLN A 56 3.07 10.54 -5.27
N LYS A 57 2.44 10.16 -6.38
CA LYS A 57 1.25 9.29 -6.40
C LYS A 57 1.43 7.98 -5.63
N MET A 58 2.65 7.42 -5.58
CA MET A 58 2.91 6.17 -4.85
C MET A 58 2.71 6.35 -3.34
N ARG A 59 3.09 7.50 -2.78
CA ARG A 59 2.79 7.81 -1.39
C ARG A 59 1.28 7.93 -1.17
N ASP A 60 0.60 8.57 -2.10
CA ASP A 60 -0.84 8.81 -1.99
C ASP A 60 -1.62 7.49 -2.06
N TYR A 61 -1.20 6.54 -2.91
CA TYR A 61 -1.71 5.17 -2.91
C TYR A 61 -1.51 4.49 -1.56
N LEU A 62 -0.30 4.55 -1.00
CA LEU A 62 0.02 3.88 0.26
C LEU A 62 -0.77 4.45 1.45
N VAL A 63 -0.98 5.77 1.48
CA VAL A 63 -1.82 6.43 2.49
C VAL A 63 -3.27 6.04 2.31
N SER A 64 -3.81 6.11 1.10
CA SER A 64 -5.20 5.71 0.83
C SER A 64 -5.44 4.24 1.17
N ALA A 65 -4.47 3.37 0.90
CA ALA A 65 -4.52 1.96 1.26
C ALA A 65 -4.59 1.76 2.78
N PHE A 66 -3.79 2.51 3.54
CA PHE A 66 -3.79 2.46 5.00
C PHE A 66 -5.15 2.88 5.58
N ASP A 67 -5.72 3.97 5.08
CA ASP A 67 -7.01 4.48 5.53
C ASP A 67 -8.14 3.50 5.19
N LEU A 68 -8.15 2.95 3.97
CA LEU A 68 -9.13 1.96 3.54
C LEU A 68 -8.98 0.65 4.33
N ARG A 69 -7.77 0.20 4.64
CA ARG A 69 -7.56 -0.96 5.52
C ARG A 69 -8.11 -0.70 6.92
N GLN A 70 -7.93 0.49 7.49
CA GLN A 70 -8.50 0.82 8.80
C GLN A 70 -10.03 0.77 8.76
N LEU A 71 -10.65 1.27 7.69
CA LEU A 71 -12.09 1.20 7.48
C LEU A 71 -12.57 -0.25 7.27
N GLY A 72 -11.84 -1.07 6.53
CA GLY A 72 -12.21 -2.47 6.27
C GLY A 72 -12.06 -3.37 7.51
N ASP A 73 -11.01 -3.16 8.32
CA ASP A 73 -10.73 -4.01 9.48
C ASP A 73 -11.54 -3.61 10.72
N TYR A 74 -11.88 -2.33 10.88
CA TYR A 74 -12.53 -1.81 12.10
C TYR A 74 -13.84 -1.05 11.85
N GLY A 75 -14.21 -0.85 10.58
CA GLY A 75 -15.49 -0.26 10.23
C GLY A 75 -16.65 -1.24 10.36
N SER A 76 -17.82 -0.81 9.90
CA SER A 76 -18.97 -1.71 9.78
C SER A 76 -18.73 -2.73 8.65
N PRO A 77 -19.36 -3.91 8.68
CA PRO A 77 -19.31 -4.82 7.54
C PRO A 77 -19.75 -4.13 6.24
N SER A 78 -19.02 -4.39 5.15
CA SER A 78 -19.23 -3.78 3.82
C SER A 78 -19.01 -2.26 3.79
N SER A 79 -18.07 -1.75 4.58
CA SER A 79 -17.74 -0.32 4.58
C SER A 79 -17.03 0.15 3.30
N ILE A 80 -16.42 -0.78 2.57
CA ILE A 80 -15.71 -0.49 1.32
C ILE A 80 -16.53 -0.93 0.13
N SER A 81 -16.78 0.01 -0.80
CA SER A 81 -17.47 -0.29 -2.04
C SER A 81 -16.59 -1.10 -3.00
N LYS A 82 -17.23 -1.85 -3.90
CA LYS A 82 -16.59 -2.56 -5.00
C LYS A 82 -15.59 -1.68 -5.77
N ASP A 83 -15.99 -0.47 -6.16
CA ASP A 83 -15.14 0.41 -6.96
C ASP A 83 -13.90 0.87 -6.21
N LYS A 84 -14.02 1.14 -4.90
CA LYS A 84 -12.88 1.50 -4.04
C LYS A 84 -11.92 0.31 -3.89
N ALA A 85 -12.45 -0.88 -3.63
CA ALA A 85 -11.64 -2.09 -3.51
C ALA A 85 -10.92 -2.42 -4.84
N HIS A 86 -11.60 -2.28 -5.97
CA HIS A 86 -11.00 -2.48 -7.30
C HIS A 86 -9.90 -1.46 -7.58
N THR A 87 -10.19 -0.18 -7.37
CA THR A 87 -9.20 0.89 -7.55
C THR A 87 -7.95 0.63 -6.70
N LEU A 88 -8.14 0.20 -5.45
CA LEU A 88 -7.03 -0.10 -4.55
C LEU A 88 -6.22 -1.32 -4.99
N ILE A 89 -6.83 -2.35 -5.58
CA ILE A 89 -6.12 -3.48 -6.19
C ILE A 89 -5.22 -2.99 -7.33
N GLU A 90 -5.75 -2.18 -8.24
CA GLU A 90 -4.98 -1.68 -9.38
C GLU A 90 -3.81 -0.78 -8.93
N GLN A 91 -4.05 0.08 -7.94
CA GLN A 91 -2.99 0.88 -7.31
C GLN A 91 -1.93 0.01 -6.62
N ALA A 92 -2.34 -1.06 -5.95
CA ALA A 92 -1.41 -1.98 -5.30
C ALA A 92 -0.53 -2.72 -6.32
N LYS A 93 -1.10 -3.17 -7.44
CA LYS A 93 -0.35 -3.79 -8.55
C LYS A 93 0.70 -2.82 -9.09
N GLU A 94 0.28 -1.62 -9.49
CA GLU A 94 1.19 -0.60 -10.02
C GLU A 94 2.30 -0.25 -9.03
N PHE A 95 1.97 -0.14 -7.75
CA PHE A 95 2.93 0.15 -6.70
C PHE A 95 3.98 -0.95 -6.57
N ILE A 96 3.55 -2.22 -6.52
CA ILE A 96 4.44 -3.37 -6.38
C ILE A 96 5.34 -3.50 -7.61
N GLU A 97 4.78 -3.36 -8.82
CA GLU A 97 5.56 -3.38 -10.07
C GLU A 97 6.67 -2.32 -10.07
N SER A 98 6.34 -1.09 -9.64
CA SER A 98 7.31 0.01 -9.54
C SER A 98 8.43 -0.30 -8.53
N VAL A 99 8.09 -0.88 -7.38
CA VAL A 99 9.07 -1.27 -6.35
C VAL A 99 9.95 -2.43 -6.85
N GLU A 100 9.37 -3.44 -7.48
CA GLU A 100 10.12 -4.58 -8.03
C GLU A 100 11.08 -4.15 -9.13
N GLU A 101 10.67 -3.23 -10.02
CA GLU A 101 11.53 -2.68 -11.07
C GLU A 101 12.71 -1.92 -10.47
N TYR A 102 12.48 -1.16 -9.40
CA TYR A 102 13.56 -0.50 -8.68
C TYR A 102 14.54 -1.50 -8.02
N SER A 103 14.04 -2.58 -7.42
CA SER A 103 14.85 -3.58 -6.73
C SER A 103 15.63 -4.54 -7.64
N LYS A 104 15.34 -4.56 -8.95
CA LYS A 104 16.10 -5.34 -9.95
C LYS A 104 17.36 -4.63 -10.46
N LYS A 105 17.54 -3.35 -10.10
CA LYS A 105 18.73 -2.55 -10.42
C LYS A 105 19.85 -2.78 -9.41
#